data_AF-Q0B5N4-F1
#
_entry.id   AF-Q0B5N4-F1
#
_cell.length_a   1.000
_cell.length_b   1.000
_cell.length_c   1.000
_cell.angle_alpha   90.00
_cell.angle_beta   90.00
_cell.angle_gamma   90.00
#
_symmetry.space_group_name_H-M   'P 1'
#
loop_
_entity.id
_entity.type
_entity.pdbx_description
1 polymer ?
#
loop_
_entity_poly.entity_id
_entity_poly.type
_entity_poly.pdbx_seq_one_letter_code
_entity_poly.pdbx_strand_id
1 'polypeptide(L)'
;MSKDLRLPTYDQFLEYRATVIRAIALAWHSPAFLDELENDPVNALREHFDYHFPFKLDLKVQIKSSAWTPTVNGDWTAGHKNKLTLYLPPAPADEAQFAQALAAYNANHITIME
;
A
#
# COMPACT_ATOMS: atom_id res chain seq x y z
N MET A 1 -1.77 -6.04 29.66
CA MET A 1 -2.33 -6.36 28.33
C MET A 1 -1.30 -6.00 27.29
N SER A 2 -0.55 -7.00 26.84
CA SER A 2 0.40 -6.88 25.72
C SER A 2 -0.43 -6.60 24.48
N LYS A 3 -0.41 -5.34 24.03
CA LYS A 3 -0.99 -4.95 22.75
C LYS A 3 -0.21 -5.72 21.69
N ASP A 4 -0.89 -6.66 21.05
CA ASP A 4 -0.36 -7.53 20.02
C ASP A 4 0.36 -6.68 18.98
N LEU A 5 1.69 -6.62 19.05
CA LEU A 5 2.55 -5.98 18.06
C LEU A 5 2.55 -6.91 16.84
N ARG A 6 1.40 -7.04 16.19
CA ARG A 6 1.25 -7.80 14.96
C ARG A 6 1.99 -7.02 13.89
N LEU A 7 3.27 -7.37 13.71
CA LEU A 7 3.95 -7.20 12.45
C LEU A 7 2.99 -7.69 11.34
N PRO A 8 3.00 -7.07 10.14
CA PRO A 8 2.20 -7.57 9.03
C PRO A 8 2.35 -9.08 8.96
N THR A 9 1.26 -9.83 9.07
CA THR A 9 1.38 -11.27 8.85
C THR A 9 1.80 -11.44 7.40
N TYR A 10 2.82 -12.26 7.16
CA TYR A 10 3.29 -12.56 5.82
C TYR A 10 2.11 -12.94 4.89
N ASP A 11 1.10 -13.59 5.46
CA ASP A 11 -0.15 -13.99 4.80
C ASP A 11 -0.97 -12.81 4.29
N GLN A 12 -1.14 -11.73 5.05
CA GLN A 12 -1.86 -10.53 4.57
C GLN A 12 -1.14 -9.87 3.39
N PHE A 13 0.19 -9.89 3.39
CA PHE A 13 0.96 -9.42 2.24
C PHE A 13 0.82 -10.34 1.03
N LEU A 14 0.75 -11.66 1.24
CA LEU A 14 0.47 -12.62 0.16
C LEU A 14 -0.94 -12.44 -0.42
N GLU A 15 -1.93 -12.22 0.44
CA GLU A 15 -3.31 -11.95 0.03
C GLU A 15 -3.39 -10.66 -0.79
N TYR A 16 -2.75 -9.59 -0.33
CA TYR A 16 -2.61 -8.35 -1.10
C TYR A 16 -2.03 -8.61 -2.50
N ARG A 17 -0.93 -9.37 -2.59
CA ARG A 17 -0.31 -9.71 -3.89
C ARG A 17 -1.26 -10.50 -4.78
N ALA A 18 -1.98 -11.48 -4.25
CA ALA A 18 -2.95 -12.26 -5.00
C ALA A 18 -4.11 -11.38 -5.52
N THR A 19 -4.64 -10.50 -4.68
CA THR A 19 -5.68 -9.55 -5.04
C THR A 19 -5.22 -8.58 -6.13
N VAL A 20 -3.99 -8.06 -6.05
CA VAL A 20 -3.42 -7.20 -7.10
C VAL A 20 -3.39 -7.90 -8.46
N ILE A 21 -2.99 -9.17 -8.53
CA ILE A 21 -3.00 -9.93 -9.79
C ILE A 21 -4.43 -10.11 -10.33
N ARG A 22 -5.40 -10.40 -9.46
CA ARG A 22 -6.82 -10.50 -9.84
C ARG A 22 -7.35 -9.16 -10.37
N ALA A 23 -7.01 -8.06 -9.72
CA ALA A 23 -7.38 -6.71 -10.14
C ALA A 23 -6.78 -6.36 -11.52
N ILE A 24 -5.50 -6.69 -11.76
CA ILE A 24 -4.86 -6.50 -13.07
C ILE A 24 -5.63 -7.28 -14.15
N ALA A 25 -5.96 -8.55 -13.90
CA ALA A 25 -6.69 -9.38 -14.85
C ALA A 25 -8.08 -8.83 -15.17
N LEU A 26 -8.83 -8.35 -14.17
CA LEU A 26 -10.14 -7.74 -14.40
C LEU A 26 -10.02 -6.41 -15.15
N ALA A 27 -9.04 -5.57 -14.80
CA ALA A 27 -8.79 -4.30 -15.45
C ALA A 27 -8.42 -4.42 -16.94
N TRP A 28 -7.78 -5.52 -17.36
CA TRP A 28 -7.51 -5.79 -18.78
C TRP A 28 -8.76 -6.01 -19.62
N HIS A 29 -9.88 -6.38 -19.00
CA HIS A 29 -11.12 -6.74 -19.70
C HIS A 29 -12.29 -5.81 -19.39
N SER A 30 -12.16 -4.93 -18.39
CA SER A 30 -13.21 -4.01 -17.97
C SER A 30 -12.66 -2.59 -17.79
N PRO A 31 -12.86 -1.70 -18.78
CA PRO A 31 -12.53 -0.28 -18.65
C PRO A 31 -13.25 0.39 -17.47
N ALA A 32 -14.52 0.01 -17.23
CA ALA A 32 -15.29 0.52 -16.11
C ALA A 32 -14.65 0.18 -14.76
N PHE A 33 -14.19 -1.08 -14.58
CA PHE A 33 -13.48 -1.47 -13.36
C PHE A 33 -12.13 -0.76 -13.25
N LEU A 34 -11.41 -0.56 -14.36
CA LEU A 34 -10.15 0.18 -14.35
C LEU A 34 -10.35 1.63 -13.86
N ASP A 35 -11.42 2.29 -14.32
CA ASP A 35 -11.79 3.63 -13.87
C ASP A 35 -12.17 3.64 -12.38
N GLU A 36 -12.95 2.65 -11.90
CA GLU A 36 -13.26 2.50 -10.47
C GLU A 36 -12.00 2.29 -9.62
N LEU A 37 -11.10 1.41 -10.07
CA LEU A 37 -9.85 1.07 -9.40
C LEU A 37 -8.87 2.26 -9.33
N GLU A 38 -8.84 3.13 -10.35
CA GLU A 38 -8.02 4.34 -10.31
C GLU A 38 -8.60 5.41 -9.36
N ASN A 39 -9.92 5.55 -9.31
CA ASN A 39 -10.59 6.57 -8.50
C ASN A 39 -10.65 6.21 -7.00
N ASP A 40 -11.03 4.98 -6.67
CA ASP A 40 -11.12 4.50 -5.29
C ASP A 40 -10.68 3.01 -5.21
N PRO A 41 -9.37 2.74 -5.15
CA PRO A 41 -8.88 1.38 -5.19
C PRO A 41 -9.29 0.55 -3.97
N VAL A 42 -9.42 1.16 -2.79
CA VAL A 42 -9.83 0.42 -1.59
C VAL A 42 -11.27 -0.06 -1.74
N ASN A 43 -12.17 0.81 -2.17
CA ASN A 43 -13.55 0.43 -2.41
C ASN A 43 -13.69 -0.56 -3.58
N ALA A 44 -13.00 -0.34 -4.69
CA ALA A 44 -13.05 -1.23 -5.85
C ALA A 44 -12.57 -2.66 -5.49
N LEU A 45 -11.48 -2.79 -4.72
CA LEU A 45 -11.03 -4.11 -4.28
C LEU A 45 -12.01 -4.79 -3.33
N ARG A 46 -12.69 -4.03 -2.46
CA ARG A 46 -13.72 -4.56 -1.57
C ARG A 46 -14.93 -5.06 -2.36
N GLU A 47 -15.52 -4.23 -3.21
CA GLU A 47 -16.75 -4.58 -3.94
C GLU A 47 -16.56 -5.76 -4.91
N HIS A 48 -15.41 -5.83 -5.60
CA HIS A 48 -15.19 -6.84 -6.63
C HIS A 48 -14.54 -8.13 -6.13
N PHE A 49 -13.84 -8.08 -4.98
CA PHE A 49 -13.09 -9.24 -4.48
C PHE A 49 -13.33 -9.59 -3.01
N ASP A 50 -14.21 -8.87 -2.31
CA ASP A 50 -14.40 -8.94 -0.85
C ASP A 50 -13.09 -8.71 -0.07
N TYR A 51 -12.13 -8.02 -0.70
CA TYR A 51 -10.81 -7.82 -0.15
C TYR A 51 -10.76 -6.56 0.71
N HIS A 52 -10.54 -6.76 2.00
CA HIS A 52 -10.43 -5.69 2.98
C HIS A 52 -8.97 -5.27 3.09
N PHE A 53 -8.63 -4.11 2.49
CA PHE A 53 -7.26 -3.60 2.49
C PHE A 53 -6.76 -3.40 3.93
N PRO A 54 -5.75 -4.17 4.39
CA PRO A 54 -5.47 -4.29 5.82
C PRO A 54 -4.43 -3.28 6.33
N PHE A 55 -3.95 -2.38 5.46
CA PHE A 55 -2.85 -1.48 5.79
C PHE A 55 -3.37 -0.07 6.12
N LYS A 56 -2.81 0.54 7.16
CA LYS A 56 -2.90 1.97 7.49
C LYS A 56 -2.05 2.81 6.52
N LEU A 57 -2.29 2.65 5.22
CA LEU A 57 -1.58 3.33 4.14
C LEU A 57 -2.56 3.79 3.09
N ASP A 58 -2.29 4.94 2.46
CA ASP A 58 -3.05 5.35 1.29
C ASP A 58 -2.71 4.45 0.09
N LEU A 59 -3.66 3.62 -0.34
CA LEU A 59 -3.54 2.90 -1.60
C LEU A 59 -3.90 3.83 -2.76
N LYS A 60 -2.98 4.00 -3.70
CA LYS A 60 -3.21 4.76 -4.95
C LYS A 60 -2.79 3.92 -6.15
N VAL A 61 -3.62 3.94 -7.18
CA VAL A 61 -3.34 3.29 -8.46
C VAL A 61 -2.95 4.36 -9.49
N GLN A 62 -1.90 4.10 -10.26
CA GLN A 62 -1.50 4.94 -11.38
C GLN A 62 -1.40 4.08 -12.63
N ILE A 63 -2.27 4.35 -13.61
CA ILE A 63 -2.29 3.60 -14.87
C ILE A 63 -1.16 4.10 -15.80
N LYS A 64 -0.75 3.25 -16.75
CA LYS A 64 0.15 3.58 -17.87
C LYS A 64 1.59 3.89 -17.46
N SER A 65 2.03 3.29 -16.35
CA SER A 65 3.41 3.41 -15.90
C SER A 65 4.35 2.38 -16.53
N SER A 66 3.85 1.29 -17.10
CA SER A 66 4.67 0.14 -17.54
C SER A 66 4.31 -0.33 -18.93
N ALA A 67 5.28 -0.91 -19.65
CA ALA A 67 5.11 -1.45 -21.00
C ALA A 67 5.65 -2.89 -21.08
N TRP A 68 4.93 -3.77 -21.77
CA TRP A 68 5.41 -5.12 -22.09
C TRP A 68 6.46 -5.04 -23.21
N THR A 69 7.71 -5.40 -22.91
CA THR A 69 8.87 -5.20 -23.81
C THR A 69 9.64 -6.51 -24.04
N PRO A 70 8.99 -7.56 -24.59
CA PRO A 70 9.58 -8.90 -24.68
C PRO A 70 10.83 -8.94 -25.59
N THR A 71 10.91 -8.05 -26.56
CA THR A 71 12.05 -7.95 -27.50
C THR A 71 13.27 -7.26 -26.89
N VAL A 72 13.11 -6.50 -25.80
CA VAL A 72 14.19 -5.75 -25.13
C VAL A 72 14.78 -6.57 -23.99
N ASN A 73 13.93 -7.09 -23.11
CA ASN A 73 14.35 -7.77 -21.89
C ASN A 73 13.52 -9.03 -21.56
N GLY A 74 12.61 -9.45 -22.44
CA GLY A 74 11.73 -10.59 -22.17
C GLY A 74 10.68 -10.34 -21.08
N ASP A 75 10.46 -9.08 -20.66
CA ASP A 75 9.64 -8.76 -19.49
C ASP A 75 8.90 -7.40 -19.64
N TRP A 76 8.18 -7.01 -18.59
CA TRP A 76 7.66 -5.67 -18.39
C TRP A 76 8.77 -4.68 -18.04
N THR A 77 8.77 -3.53 -18.70
CA THR A 77 9.57 -2.37 -18.31
C THR A 77 8.68 -1.42 -17.52
N ALA A 78 8.96 -1.28 -16.23
CA ALA A 78 8.31 -0.29 -15.37
C ALA A 78 8.93 1.09 -15.61
N GLY A 79 8.10 2.05 -16.03
CA GLY A 79 8.48 3.44 -16.24
C GLY A 79 8.56 4.25 -14.94
N HIS A 80 8.00 3.76 -13.84
CA HIS A 80 8.04 4.43 -12.53
C HIS A 80 8.25 3.43 -11.39
N LYS A 81 8.92 3.88 -10.34
CA LYS A 81 9.01 3.14 -9.06
C LYS A 81 7.74 3.36 -8.25
N ASN A 82 7.30 2.33 -7.52
CA ASN A 82 6.26 2.47 -6.50
C ASN A 82 6.67 3.52 -5.47
N LYS A 83 5.70 4.30 -4.98
CA LYS A 83 5.92 5.38 -4.02
C LYS A 83 5.28 5.03 -2.68
N LEU A 84 6.02 5.30 -1.61
CA LEU A 84 5.54 5.31 -0.23
C LEU A 84 5.87 6.68 0.35
N THR A 85 4.85 7.39 0.87
CA THR A 85 5.04 8.70 1.48
C THR A 85 5.11 8.53 3.00
N LEU A 86 6.19 9.01 3.61
CA LEU A 86 6.36 9.01 5.06
C LEU A 86 6.06 10.41 5.62
N TYR A 87 5.20 10.46 6.62
CA TYR A 87 4.93 11.68 7.38
C TYR A 87 5.69 11.61 8.69
N LEU A 88 6.67 12.48 8.87
CA LEU A 88 7.51 12.52 10.07
C LEU A 88 7.05 13.65 10.99
N PRO A 89 6.99 13.43 12.31
CA PRO A 89 6.65 14.48 13.25
C PRO A 89 7.77 15.53 13.31
N PRO A 90 7.45 16.81 13.58
CA PRO A 90 8.48 17.79 13.90
C PRO A 90 9.14 17.45 15.24
N ALA A 91 10.38 17.91 15.44
CA ALA A 91 11.01 17.83 16.75
C ALA A 91 10.28 18.75 17.75
N PRO A 92 10.16 18.35 19.03
CA PRO A 92 9.77 19.27 20.10
C PRO A 92 10.73 20.46 20.19
N ALA A 93 10.28 21.57 20.79
CA ALA A 93 11.15 22.75 20.97
C ALA A 93 12.24 22.54 22.04
N ASP A 94 11.96 21.68 23.03
CA ASP A 94 12.87 21.35 24.12
C ASP A 94 13.64 20.06 23.80
N GLU A 95 14.96 20.17 23.64
CA GLU A 95 15.85 19.05 23.34
C GLU A 95 15.85 17.97 24.42
N ALA A 96 15.60 18.34 25.68
CA ALA A 96 15.51 17.36 26.77
C ALA A 96 14.34 16.37 26.59
N GLN A 97 13.35 16.72 25.76
CA GLN A 97 12.16 15.89 25.51
C GLN A 97 12.33 14.94 24.32
N PHE A 98 13.42 15.01 23.55
CA PHE A 98 13.57 14.25 22.30
C PHE A 98 13.39 12.75 22.50
N ALA A 99 14.06 12.17 23.50
CA ALA A 99 13.98 10.74 23.77
C ALA A 99 12.54 10.30 24.13
N GLN A 100 11.86 11.08 24.97
CA GLN A 100 10.48 10.81 25.37
C GLN A 100 9.52 10.94 24.17
N ALA A 101 9.67 11.98 23.35
CA ALA A 101 8.83 12.20 22.18
C ALA A 101 8.98 11.08 21.14
N LEU A 102 10.21 10.62 20.87
CA LEU A 102 10.45 9.48 19.99
C LEU A 102 9.87 8.18 20.54
N ALA A 103 10.03 7.91 21.84
CA ALA A 103 9.46 6.72 22.47
C ALA A 103 7.91 6.72 22.38
N ALA A 104 7.28 7.88 22.61
CA ALA A 104 5.83 8.04 22.47
C ALA A 104 5.37 7.87 21.02
N TYR A 105 6.09 8.43 20.04
CA TYR A 105 5.76 8.27 18.63
C TYR A 105 5.84 6.80 18.22
N ASN A 106 6.93 6.11 18.58
CA ASN A 106 7.14 4.70 18.31
C ASN A 106 6.02 3.83 18.90
N ALA A 107 5.59 4.09 20.15
CA ALA A 107 4.52 3.34 20.80
C ALA A 107 3.15 3.47 20.11
N ASN A 108 2.91 4.57 19.39
CA ASN A 108 1.62 4.86 18.76
C ASN A 108 1.59 4.59 17.25
N HIS A 109 2.75 4.57 16.58
CA HIS A 109 2.84 4.58 15.11
C HIS A 109 3.68 3.43 14.52
N ILE A 110 4.13 2.45 15.30
CA ILE A 110 4.94 1.31 14.81
C ILE A 110 4.24 0.46 13.75
N THR A 111 2.91 0.33 13.84
CA THR A 111 2.17 -0.60 12.98
C THR A 111 1.56 0.11 11.77
N ILE A 112 1.81 -0.46 10.60
CA ILE A 112 1.18 -0.07 9.34
C ILE A 112 -0.08 -0.89 9.05
N MET A 113 -0.58 -1.68 10.00
CA MET A 113 -1.78 -2.52 9.86
C MET A 113 -2.97 -1.86 10.58
N GLU A 114 -4.18 -2.00 10.04
CA GLU A 114 -5.43 -1.56 10.69
C GLU A 114 -5.70 -2.25 12.02
#